data_AF-A0A960AUQ8-F1
#
_entry.id   AF-A0A960AUQ8-F1
#
_cell.length_a   1.000
_cell.length_b   1.000
_cell.length_c   1.000
_cell.angle_alpha   90.00
_cell.angle_beta   90.00
_cell.angle_gamma   90.00
#
_symmetry.space_group_name_H-M   'P 1'
#
loop_
_entity.id
_entity.type
_entity.pdbx_description
1 polymer ?
#
loop_
_entity_poly.entity_id
_entity_poly.type
_entity_poly.pdbx_seq_one_letter_code
_entity_poly.pdbx_strand_id
1 'polypeptide(L)'
;MPKPQIIIIETPDLGDRSYVVGLGSTAVVVDPQRDIDRVYAVLAEHPDWTVTHVIETHMHNDYVSGGLVLAEELSAGYVVPVGHDYQFSALEMGEGDTFESGDMSWRVLHTPGHTPHHVSYAVSVDGKDEAVFTGGSLLFGSVGRPDLIGPEATEGLAHAQWKSVRKLVEGIDDSAAVMPTHGFGSFCSATATVGLESTIGQQATTNPAALLDEHEFVTE
;
A
#
# COMPACT_ATOMS: atom_id res chain seq x y z
N MET A 1 4.89 -24.30 -1.97
CA MET A 1 5.89 -23.27 -1.66
C MET A 1 5.37 -22.49 -0.47
N PRO A 2 6.24 -22.02 0.44
CA PRO A 2 5.79 -21.22 1.57
C PRO A 2 5.24 -19.88 1.05
N LYS A 3 4.14 -19.41 1.64
CA LYS A 3 3.53 -18.11 1.33
C LYS A 3 3.86 -17.13 2.44
N PRO A 4 3.99 -15.82 2.16
CA PRO A 4 4.15 -14.83 3.21
C PRO A 4 2.93 -14.84 4.13
N GLN A 5 3.17 -14.75 5.42
CA GLN A 5 2.14 -14.49 6.43
C GLN A 5 1.92 -12.98 6.49
N ILE A 6 0.68 -12.54 6.28
CA ILE A 6 0.30 -11.13 6.34
C ILE A 6 -0.56 -10.92 7.60
N ILE A 7 -0.02 -10.22 8.58
CA ILE A 7 -0.73 -9.80 9.78
C ILE A 7 -1.31 -8.42 9.54
N ILE A 8 -2.62 -8.28 9.75
CA ILE A 8 -3.35 -7.03 9.60
C ILE A 8 -3.48 -6.37 10.96
N ILE A 9 -3.06 -5.11 11.05
CA ILE A 9 -3.28 -4.25 12.22
C ILE A 9 -4.36 -3.23 11.82
N GLU A 10 -5.59 -3.42 12.32
CA GLU A 10 -6.74 -2.57 11.97
C GLU A 10 -6.89 -1.39 12.92
N THR A 11 -7.15 -0.19 12.40
CA THR A 11 -7.57 0.97 13.19
C THR A 11 -8.99 1.39 12.79
N PRO A 12 -10.03 0.79 13.39
CA PRO A 12 -11.42 0.97 12.95
C PRO A 12 -11.89 2.44 12.98
N ASP A 13 -11.40 3.23 13.94
CA ASP A 13 -11.82 4.64 14.09
C ASP A 13 -11.36 5.54 12.93
N LEU A 14 -10.29 5.15 12.22
CA LEU A 14 -9.78 5.83 11.02
C LEU A 14 -10.16 5.09 9.72
N GLY A 15 -10.62 3.85 9.84
CA GLY A 15 -10.96 2.99 8.72
C GLY A 15 -9.73 2.59 7.90
N ASP A 16 -8.57 2.48 8.54
CA ASP A 16 -7.30 2.12 7.93
C ASP A 16 -6.71 0.80 8.47
N ARG A 17 -5.67 0.32 7.78
CA ARG A 17 -4.89 -0.87 8.12
C ARG A 17 -3.41 -0.63 7.91
N SER A 18 -2.60 -1.11 8.85
CA SER A 18 -1.16 -1.36 8.67
C SER A 18 -0.91 -2.86 8.53
N TYR A 19 0.27 -3.24 8.03
CA TYR A 19 0.60 -4.66 7.81
C TYR A 19 1.97 -5.03 8.34
N VAL A 20 2.09 -6.26 8.85
CA VAL A 20 3.38 -6.92 9.07
C VAL A 20 3.41 -8.18 8.21
N VAL A 21 4.41 -8.28 7.35
CA VAL A 21 4.50 -9.30 6.30
C VAL A 21 5.75 -10.13 6.56
N GLY A 22 5.59 -11.38 6.96
CA GLY A 22 6.70 -12.24 7.35
C GLY A 22 6.82 -13.51 6.51
N LEU A 23 8.05 -13.89 6.20
CA LEU A 23 8.39 -15.17 5.59
C LEU A 23 9.76 -15.64 6.08
N GLY A 24 9.84 -16.91 6.48
CA GLY A 24 11.03 -17.45 7.13
C GLY A 24 11.34 -16.70 8.43
N SER A 25 12.52 -16.09 8.50
CA SER A 25 12.99 -15.30 9.65
C SER A 25 12.97 -13.78 9.41
N THR A 26 12.33 -13.31 8.34
CA THR A 26 12.34 -11.89 7.98
C THR A 26 10.93 -11.34 7.87
N ALA A 27 10.77 -10.06 8.16
CA ALA A 27 9.52 -9.35 8.02
C ALA A 27 9.69 -7.94 7.43
N VAL A 28 8.60 -7.42 6.86
CA VAL A 28 8.47 -6.04 6.39
C VAL A 28 7.21 -5.44 7.01
N VAL A 29 7.31 -4.19 7.46
CA VAL A 29 6.17 -3.44 8.00
C VAL A 29 5.71 -2.42 6.96
N VAL A 30 4.42 -2.35 6.70
CA VAL A 30 3.82 -1.46 5.69
C VAL A 30 2.88 -0.48 6.38
N ASP A 31 3.06 0.81 6.09
CA ASP A 31 2.23 1.93 6.55
C ASP A 31 1.95 1.92 8.06
N PRO A 32 2.97 1.82 8.94
CA PRO A 32 2.75 1.78 10.38
C PRO A 32 2.31 3.14 10.93
N GLN A 33 1.31 3.12 11.80
CA GLN A 33 0.91 4.28 12.59
C GLN A 33 1.90 4.62 13.72
N ARG A 34 1.72 5.80 14.33
CA ARG A 34 2.63 6.33 15.37
C ARG A 34 2.66 5.50 16.66
N ASP A 35 1.59 4.77 16.96
CA ASP A 35 1.47 3.79 18.05
C ASP A 35 2.18 2.48 17.68
N ILE A 36 3.50 2.58 17.51
CA ILE A 36 4.37 1.48 17.05
C ILE A 36 4.42 0.28 18.01
N ASP A 37 3.92 0.43 19.24
CA ASP A 37 3.76 -0.67 20.21
C ASP A 37 2.84 -1.77 19.68
N ARG A 38 1.89 -1.44 18.80
CA ARG A 38 1.05 -2.44 18.11
C ARG A 38 1.83 -3.30 17.14
N VAL A 39 2.83 -2.73 16.47
CA VAL A 39 3.77 -3.50 15.64
C VAL A 39 4.63 -4.39 16.52
N TYR A 40 5.15 -3.87 17.63
CA TYR A 40 5.92 -4.67 18.60
C TYR A 40 5.11 -5.82 19.20
N ALA A 41 3.81 -5.63 19.43
CA ALA A 41 2.92 -6.70 19.88
C ALA A 41 2.87 -7.86 18.87
N VAL A 42 2.76 -7.55 17.58
CA VAL A 42 2.86 -8.56 16.51
C VAL A 42 4.24 -9.23 16.52
N LEU A 43 5.32 -8.46 16.58
CA LEU A 43 6.68 -9.03 16.59
C LEU A 43 6.96 -9.90 17.82
N ALA A 44 6.34 -9.62 18.97
CA ALA A 44 6.45 -10.45 20.17
C ALA A 44 5.81 -11.84 20.01
N GLU A 45 4.76 -11.96 19.18
CA GLU A 45 4.15 -13.24 18.80
C GLU A 45 4.97 -13.99 17.73
N HIS A 46 5.90 -13.29 17.08
CA HIS A 46 6.76 -13.78 16.00
C HIS A 46 8.25 -13.57 16.31
N PRO A 47 8.80 -14.19 17.37
CA PRO A 47 10.16 -13.89 17.87
C PRO A 47 11.29 -14.23 16.90
N ASP A 48 11.03 -15.06 15.89
CA ASP A 48 12.02 -15.42 14.86
C ASP A 48 12.08 -14.40 13.71
N TRP A 49 11.18 -13.40 13.67
CA TRP A 49 11.17 -12.37 12.64
C TRP A 49 12.12 -11.23 12.96
N THR A 50 12.99 -10.93 12.00
CA THR A 50 13.76 -9.69 11.95
C THR A 50 13.12 -8.77 10.91
N VAL A 51 12.68 -7.58 11.33
CA VAL A 51 12.16 -6.58 10.39
C VAL A 51 13.33 -6.01 9.60
N THR A 52 13.30 -6.20 8.28
CA THR A 52 14.36 -5.71 7.38
C THR A 52 14.04 -4.34 6.84
N HIS A 53 12.76 -4.07 6.59
CA HIS A 53 12.27 -2.82 6.02
C HIS A 53 10.97 -2.37 6.68
N VAL A 54 10.81 -1.05 6.76
CA VAL A 54 9.56 -0.37 7.06
C VAL A 54 9.26 0.51 5.86
N ILE A 55 8.09 0.35 5.23
CA ILE A 55 7.79 0.97 3.95
C ILE A 55 6.50 1.80 4.02
N GLU A 56 6.49 2.92 3.29
CA GLU A 56 5.35 3.82 3.16
C GLU A 56 4.83 3.84 1.72
N THR A 57 3.53 3.60 1.53
CA THR A 57 2.88 3.71 0.21
C THR A 57 2.76 5.17 -0.24
N HIS A 58 2.54 6.07 0.71
CA HIS A 58 2.46 7.52 0.49
C HIS A 58 2.60 8.27 1.81
N MET A 59 2.72 9.60 1.73
CA MET A 59 2.61 10.44 2.92
C MET A 59 1.13 10.56 3.31
N HIS A 60 0.78 9.96 4.45
CA HIS A 60 -0.59 9.87 4.96
C HIS A 60 -1.11 11.23 5.47
N ASN A 61 -2.38 11.52 5.21
CA ASN A 61 -3.04 12.78 5.59
C ASN A 61 -4.03 12.62 6.76
N ASP A 62 -4.33 11.38 7.14
CA ASP A 62 -5.31 10.98 8.14
C ASP A 62 -4.69 10.51 9.46
N TYR A 63 -3.42 10.11 9.45
CA TYR A 63 -2.66 9.77 10.67
C TYR A 63 -1.19 10.20 10.58
N VAL A 64 -0.52 10.16 11.74
CA VAL A 64 0.93 10.38 11.83
C VAL A 64 1.64 9.06 11.66
N SER A 65 2.52 8.95 10.66
CA SER A 65 3.33 7.73 10.47
C SER A 65 4.29 7.49 11.65
N GLY A 66 4.40 6.22 12.03
CA GLY A 66 5.42 5.69 12.94
C GLY A 66 6.66 5.18 12.22
N GLY A 67 6.66 5.16 10.88
CA GLY A 67 7.62 4.45 10.06
C GLY A 67 9.07 4.81 10.32
N LEU A 68 9.39 6.10 10.37
CA LEU A 68 10.75 6.59 10.64
C LEU A 68 11.28 6.09 12.00
N VAL A 69 10.49 6.27 13.06
CA VAL A 69 10.91 5.88 14.43
C VAL A 69 11.03 4.38 14.55
N LEU A 70 10.07 3.64 13.99
CA LEU A 70 10.10 2.18 14.00
C LEU A 70 11.32 1.64 13.26
N ALA A 71 11.65 2.21 12.10
CA ALA A 71 12.82 1.81 11.33
C ALA A 71 14.12 2.09 12.09
N GLU A 72 14.23 3.23 12.77
CA GLU A 72 15.39 3.56 13.61
C GLU A 72 15.52 2.58 14.80
N GLU A 73 14.44 2.31 15.53
CA GLU A 73 14.46 1.41 16.69
C GLU A 73 14.77 -0.04 16.32
N LEU A 74 14.33 -0.49 15.13
CA LEU A 74 14.58 -1.83 14.61
C LEU A 74 15.87 -1.94 13.77
N SER A 75 16.56 -0.82 13.52
CA SER A 75 17.68 -0.77 12.56
C SER A 75 17.31 -1.33 11.18
N ALA A 76 16.09 -1.08 10.74
CA ALA A 76 15.53 -1.50 9.46
C ALA A 76 15.69 -0.41 8.39
N GLY A 77 15.67 -0.79 7.11
CA GLY A 77 15.60 0.17 6.01
C GLY A 77 14.27 0.90 5.99
N TYR A 78 14.27 2.23 6.08
CA TYR A 78 13.07 3.04 5.92
C TYR A 78 12.87 3.40 4.45
N VAL A 79 11.85 2.83 3.80
CA VAL A 79 11.56 3.04 2.38
C VAL A 79 10.37 3.98 2.22
N VAL A 80 10.55 5.01 1.40
CA VAL A 80 9.51 6.01 1.12
C VAL A 80 9.43 6.29 -0.39
N PRO A 81 8.31 6.83 -0.89
CA PRO A 81 8.20 7.15 -2.31
C PRO A 81 9.14 8.28 -2.72
N VAL A 82 9.69 8.22 -3.93
CA VAL A 82 10.44 9.35 -4.52
C VAL A 82 9.54 10.58 -4.76
N GLY A 83 10.14 11.76 -4.74
CA GLY A 83 9.51 13.00 -5.19
C GLY A 83 9.00 13.94 -4.09
N HIS A 84 9.30 13.64 -2.83
CA HIS A 84 9.12 14.56 -1.71
C HIS A 84 10.47 15.14 -1.24
N ASP A 85 10.43 16.29 -0.57
CA ASP A 85 11.60 16.90 0.08
C ASP A 85 11.70 16.43 1.54
N TYR A 86 12.13 15.18 1.74
CA TYR A 86 12.26 14.60 3.07
C TYR A 86 13.36 15.28 3.89
N GLN A 87 13.03 15.71 5.10
CA GLN A 87 13.98 16.32 6.04
C GLN A 87 14.66 15.28 6.95
N PHE A 88 14.68 14.01 6.52
CA PHE A 88 15.26 12.87 7.22
C PHE A 88 15.87 11.89 6.19
N SER A 89 16.74 10.98 6.64
CA SER A 89 17.33 9.97 5.75
C SER A 89 16.35 8.82 5.52
N ALA A 90 16.13 8.46 4.27
CA ALA A 90 15.33 7.30 3.88
C ALA A 90 15.84 6.72 2.54
N LEU A 91 15.42 5.50 2.23
CA LEU A 91 15.55 4.88 0.92
C LEU A 91 14.37 5.36 0.06
N GLU A 92 14.62 6.33 -0.81
CA GLU A 92 13.60 6.78 -1.75
C GLU A 92 13.51 5.82 -2.93
N MET A 93 12.33 5.22 -3.14
CA MET A 93 12.09 4.26 -4.22
C MET A 93 10.92 4.68 -5.11
N GLY A 94 11.07 4.40 -6.41
CA GLY A 94 10.09 4.73 -7.45
C GLY A 94 9.79 3.55 -8.36
N GLU A 95 9.13 3.82 -9.49
CA GLU A 95 8.73 2.78 -10.45
C GLU A 95 9.89 1.84 -10.83
N GLY A 96 9.68 0.54 -10.62
CA GLY A 96 10.59 -0.51 -11.03
C GLY A 96 11.74 -0.77 -10.06
N ASP A 97 11.93 0.04 -9.03
CA ASP A 97 12.88 -0.26 -7.96
C ASP A 97 12.46 -1.52 -7.20
N THR A 98 13.45 -2.26 -6.72
CA THR A 98 13.24 -3.50 -5.98
C THR A 98 14.13 -3.60 -4.75
N PHE A 99 13.67 -4.35 -3.76
CA PHE A 99 14.48 -4.77 -2.61
C PHE A 99 14.08 -6.16 -2.15
N GLU A 100 14.95 -6.81 -1.39
CA GLU A 100 14.75 -8.17 -0.88
C GLU A 100 14.59 -8.14 0.64
N SER A 101 13.73 -9.03 1.15
CA SER A 101 13.61 -9.37 2.56
C SER A 101 13.55 -10.88 2.71
N GLY A 102 14.71 -11.50 2.91
CA GLY A 102 14.81 -12.96 2.94
C GLY A 102 14.42 -13.56 1.59
N ASP A 103 13.39 -14.41 1.58
CA ASP A 103 12.85 -15.06 0.37
C ASP A 103 11.75 -14.22 -0.32
N MET A 104 11.43 -13.03 0.21
CA MET A 104 10.44 -12.13 -0.38
C MET A 104 11.14 -11.06 -1.23
N SER A 105 10.74 -10.99 -2.50
CA SER A 105 11.17 -9.94 -3.43
C SER A 105 10.07 -8.88 -3.51
N TRP A 106 10.45 -7.61 -3.32
CA TRP A 106 9.52 -6.48 -3.28
C TRP A 106 9.78 -5.57 -4.47
N ARG A 107 8.72 -5.23 -5.21
CA ARG A 107 8.76 -4.35 -6.38
C ARG A 107 7.86 -3.15 -6.20
N VAL A 108 8.40 -1.97 -6.48
CA VAL A 108 7.68 -0.70 -6.39
C VAL A 108 6.99 -0.37 -7.71
N LEU A 109 5.72 0.02 -7.63
CA LEU A 109 4.93 0.51 -8.75
C LEU A 109 4.41 1.92 -8.42
N HIS A 110 4.74 2.92 -9.24
CA HIS A 110 4.24 4.30 -9.07
C HIS A 110 2.75 4.38 -9.43
N THR A 111 1.89 4.54 -8.43
CA THR A 111 0.43 4.47 -8.58
C THR A 111 -0.21 5.79 -8.15
N PRO A 112 0.08 6.90 -8.85
CA PRO A 112 -0.46 8.21 -8.51
C PRO A 112 -1.97 8.25 -8.66
N GLY A 113 -2.59 9.12 -7.87
CA GLY A 113 -4.04 9.33 -7.87
C GLY A 113 -4.47 9.87 -6.53
N HIS A 114 -4.53 9.02 -5.52
CA HIS A 114 -4.76 9.45 -4.14
C HIS A 114 -3.77 10.54 -3.69
N THR A 115 -2.49 10.36 -4.02
CA THR A 115 -1.48 11.41 -3.98
C THR A 115 -0.60 11.37 -5.25
N PRO A 116 0.12 12.45 -5.60
CA PRO A 116 0.97 12.48 -6.79
C PRO A 116 2.16 11.50 -6.74
N HIS A 117 2.66 11.23 -5.53
CA HIS A 117 3.85 10.40 -5.31
C HIS A 117 3.51 9.00 -4.82
N HIS A 118 2.22 8.65 -4.74
CA HIS A 118 1.76 7.36 -4.24
C HIS A 118 2.41 6.20 -4.99
N VAL A 119 2.86 5.19 -4.25
CA VAL A 119 3.36 3.91 -4.80
C VAL A 119 2.61 2.73 -4.20
N SER A 120 2.62 1.63 -4.92
CA SER A 120 2.19 0.32 -4.44
C SER A 120 3.36 -0.63 -4.43
N TYR A 121 3.33 -1.60 -3.53
CA TYR A 121 4.39 -2.60 -3.39
C TYR A 121 3.84 -3.99 -3.69
N ALA A 122 4.35 -4.64 -4.72
CA ALA A 122 4.07 -6.05 -4.98
C ALA A 122 5.11 -6.91 -4.26
N VAL A 123 4.65 -7.91 -3.50
CA VAL A 123 5.52 -8.90 -2.86
C VAL A 123 5.40 -10.23 -3.60
N SER A 124 6.55 -10.76 -4.00
CA SER A 124 6.65 -11.99 -4.77
C SER A 124 7.50 -13.03 -4.05
N VAL A 125 7.15 -14.30 -4.22
CA VAL A 125 7.95 -15.46 -3.76
C VAL A 125 8.09 -16.42 -4.95
N ASP A 126 9.32 -16.87 -5.21
CA ASP A 126 9.63 -17.74 -6.36
C ASP A 126 9.12 -17.17 -7.71
N GLY A 127 9.13 -15.83 -7.85
CA GLY A 127 8.70 -15.12 -9.06
C GLY A 127 7.19 -15.02 -9.27
N LYS A 128 6.38 -15.37 -8.27
CA LYS A 128 4.93 -15.23 -8.27
C LYS A 128 4.48 -14.12 -7.32
N ASP A 129 3.60 -13.22 -7.77
CA ASP A 129 3.03 -12.18 -6.91
C ASP A 129 2.02 -12.80 -5.93
N GLU A 130 2.30 -12.69 -4.64
CA GLU A 130 1.44 -13.24 -3.58
C GLU A 130 0.47 -12.19 -3.03
N ALA A 131 0.92 -10.92 -2.95
CA ALA A 131 0.08 -9.80 -2.55
C ALA A 131 0.61 -8.48 -3.12
N VAL A 132 -0.26 -7.47 -3.16
CA VAL A 132 0.09 -6.10 -3.50
C VAL A 132 -0.49 -5.14 -2.47
N PHE A 133 0.39 -4.34 -1.87
CA PHE A 133 0.06 -3.29 -0.92
C PHE A 133 -0.27 -2.02 -1.70
N THR A 134 -1.57 -1.75 -1.81
CA THR A 134 -2.11 -0.77 -2.75
C THR A 134 -2.33 0.61 -2.15
N GLY A 135 -2.04 0.78 -0.85
CA GLY A 135 -2.15 2.06 -0.17
C GLY A 135 -3.57 2.64 -0.29
N GLY A 136 -3.63 3.91 -0.65
CA GLY A 136 -4.85 4.61 -1.04
C GLY A 136 -5.21 4.49 -2.53
N SER A 137 -4.38 3.92 -3.39
CA SER A 137 -4.67 3.90 -4.83
C SER A 137 -5.82 2.95 -5.20
N LEU A 138 -5.66 1.64 -5.00
CA LEU A 138 -6.69 0.64 -5.30
C LEU A 138 -7.30 0.13 -3.99
N LEU A 139 -8.61 0.31 -3.82
CA LEU A 139 -9.37 -0.18 -2.67
C LEU A 139 -10.38 -1.25 -3.11
N PHE A 140 -11.06 -1.91 -2.16
CA PHE A 140 -12.02 -2.95 -2.51
C PHE A 140 -13.29 -2.38 -3.16
N GLY A 141 -13.41 -2.50 -4.49
CA GLY A 141 -14.52 -1.95 -5.26
C GLY A 141 -14.54 -0.41 -5.31
N SER A 142 -13.44 0.23 -4.96
CA SER A 142 -13.31 1.69 -4.92
C SER A 142 -11.85 2.11 -5.14
N VAL A 143 -11.58 3.41 -5.02
CA VAL A 143 -10.25 4.03 -5.08
C VAL A 143 -10.12 5.06 -3.97
N GLY A 144 -8.90 5.49 -3.67
CA GLY A 144 -8.69 6.66 -2.83
C GLY A 144 -9.10 7.94 -3.55
N ARG A 145 -9.41 8.96 -2.75
CA ARG A 145 -9.87 10.23 -3.31
C ARG A 145 -8.70 11.03 -3.88
N PRO A 146 -8.88 11.69 -5.05
CA PRO A 146 -7.86 12.54 -5.67
C PRO A 146 -7.90 14.00 -5.21
N ASP A 147 -8.83 14.39 -4.34
CA ASP A 147 -9.15 15.79 -4.03
C ASP A 147 -8.46 16.35 -2.78
N LEU A 148 -7.74 15.51 -2.02
CA LEU A 148 -7.14 15.91 -0.73
C LEU A 148 -6.00 16.92 -0.86
N ILE A 149 -5.28 16.92 -1.99
CA ILE A 149 -4.17 17.86 -2.23
C ILE A 149 -4.69 19.26 -2.52
N GLY A 150 -5.79 19.36 -3.27
CA GLY A 150 -6.46 20.61 -3.58
C GLY A 150 -7.18 20.61 -4.93
N PRO A 151 -8.12 21.55 -5.14
CA PRO A 151 -9.02 21.54 -6.31
C PRO A 151 -8.32 21.57 -7.66
N GLU A 152 -7.16 22.24 -7.74
CA GLU A 152 -6.39 22.38 -8.98
C GLU A 152 -5.75 21.05 -9.43
N ALA A 153 -5.48 20.15 -8.49
CA ALA A 153 -4.86 18.85 -8.77
C ALA A 153 -5.89 17.74 -9.00
N THR A 154 -7.12 17.90 -8.51
CA THR A 154 -8.14 16.84 -8.46
C THR A 154 -8.37 16.13 -9.79
N GLU A 155 -8.59 16.88 -10.88
CA GLU A 155 -8.90 16.29 -12.19
C GLU A 155 -7.70 15.48 -12.71
N GLY A 156 -6.50 16.06 -12.67
CA GLY A 156 -5.27 15.36 -13.09
C GLY A 156 -4.99 14.11 -12.27
N LEU A 157 -5.27 14.15 -10.97
CA LEU A 157 -5.13 13.02 -10.06
C LEU A 157 -6.21 11.95 -10.30
N ALA A 158 -7.44 12.32 -10.66
CA ALA A 158 -8.47 11.35 -11.06
C ALA A 158 -8.05 10.58 -12.33
N HIS A 159 -7.54 11.28 -13.35
CA HIS A 159 -6.96 10.66 -14.54
C HIS A 159 -5.78 9.72 -14.20
N ALA A 160 -4.92 10.14 -13.27
CA ALA A 160 -3.81 9.31 -12.80
C ALA A 160 -4.31 8.05 -12.08
N GLN A 161 -5.32 8.20 -11.21
CA GLN A 161 -5.91 7.11 -10.43
C GLN A 161 -6.49 6.01 -11.34
N TRP A 162 -7.20 6.39 -12.40
CA TRP A 162 -7.72 5.47 -13.41
C TRP A 162 -6.60 4.64 -14.06
N LYS A 163 -5.51 5.31 -14.47
CA LYS A 163 -4.34 4.66 -15.09
C LYS A 163 -3.63 3.73 -14.10
N SER A 164 -3.51 4.15 -12.85
CA SER A 164 -2.87 3.39 -11.77
C SER A 164 -3.59 2.07 -11.49
N VAL A 165 -4.92 2.09 -11.40
CA VAL A 165 -5.70 0.85 -11.21
C VAL A 165 -5.52 -0.10 -12.38
N ARG A 166 -5.62 0.41 -13.62
CA ARG A 166 -5.43 -0.43 -14.82
C ARG A 166 -4.04 -1.04 -14.90
N LYS A 167 -3.01 -0.25 -14.58
CA LYS A 167 -1.62 -0.74 -14.49
C LYS A 167 -1.49 -1.89 -13.49
N LEU A 168 -2.13 -1.79 -12.32
CA LEU A 168 -2.08 -2.85 -11.31
C LEU A 168 -2.79 -4.12 -11.79
N VAL A 169 -3.99 -4.00 -12.38
CA VAL A 169 -4.74 -5.19 -12.83
C VAL A 169 -4.14 -5.85 -14.07
N GLU A 170 -3.39 -5.12 -14.89
CA GLU A 170 -2.69 -5.66 -16.06
C GLU A 170 -1.29 -6.23 -15.73
N GLY A 171 -0.66 -5.74 -14.65
CA GLY A 171 0.76 -5.97 -14.36
C GLY A 171 1.06 -6.84 -13.13
N ILE A 172 0.04 -7.31 -12.42
CA ILE A 172 0.15 -8.15 -11.22
C ILE A 172 -0.67 -9.43 -11.41
N ASP A 173 -0.21 -10.55 -10.84
CA ASP A 173 -0.94 -11.82 -10.92
C ASP A 173 -2.38 -11.71 -10.38
N ASP A 174 -3.37 -12.23 -11.12
CA ASP A 174 -4.79 -12.21 -10.74
C ASP A 174 -5.08 -12.76 -9.34
N SER A 175 -4.25 -13.73 -8.90
CA SER A 175 -4.39 -14.40 -7.60
C SER A 175 -3.80 -13.63 -6.44
N ALA A 176 -3.03 -12.55 -6.69
CA ALA A 176 -2.42 -11.75 -5.65
C ALA A 176 -3.50 -11.05 -4.80
N ALA A 177 -3.33 -11.11 -3.48
CA ALA A 177 -4.21 -10.41 -2.56
C ALA A 177 -4.03 -8.89 -2.68
N VAL A 178 -5.13 -8.15 -2.65
CA VAL A 178 -5.11 -6.68 -2.59
C VAL A 178 -5.10 -6.24 -1.14
N MET A 179 -4.11 -5.44 -0.75
CA MET A 179 -3.89 -5.01 0.63
C MET A 179 -3.92 -3.47 0.70
N PRO A 180 -5.11 -2.86 0.79
CA PRO A 180 -5.26 -1.41 0.82
C PRO A 180 -5.11 -0.85 2.23
N THR A 181 -4.49 0.32 2.35
CA THR A 181 -4.36 1.02 3.64
C THR A 181 -5.69 1.59 4.08
N HIS A 182 -6.58 1.98 3.16
CA HIS A 182 -7.88 2.58 3.49
C HIS A 182 -9.06 1.74 2.96
N GLY A 183 -10.29 2.14 3.32
CA GLY A 183 -11.53 1.53 2.82
C GLY A 183 -12.58 1.29 3.89
N PHE A 184 -12.14 0.98 5.11
CA PHE A 184 -12.93 0.38 6.19
C PHE A 184 -13.78 1.40 6.96
N GLY A 185 -14.46 2.29 6.22
CA GLY A 185 -15.12 3.49 6.75
C GLY A 185 -14.27 4.75 6.68
N SER A 186 -13.08 4.67 6.07
CA SER A 186 -12.15 5.79 5.96
C SER A 186 -12.70 6.93 5.09
N PHE A 187 -12.42 8.16 5.50
CA PHE A 187 -12.68 9.37 4.71
C PHE A 187 -11.78 9.46 3.46
N CYS A 188 -10.71 8.68 3.38
CA CYS A 188 -9.79 8.65 2.25
C CYS A 188 -10.31 7.84 1.05
N SER A 189 -11.46 7.16 1.17
CA SER A 189 -12.12 6.44 0.07
C SER A 189 -13.04 7.36 -0.75
N ALA A 190 -13.02 7.22 -2.07
CA ALA A 190 -13.88 8.00 -2.97
C ALA A 190 -15.35 7.55 -2.85
N THR A 191 -15.57 6.24 -2.75
CA THR A 191 -16.87 5.61 -2.49
C THR A 191 -16.73 4.55 -1.40
N ALA A 192 -17.85 4.05 -0.88
CA ALA A 192 -17.82 2.96 0.09
C ALA A 192 -17.18 1.70 -0.51
N THR A 193 -16.24 1.09 0.21
CA THR A 193 -15.64 -0.17 -0.22
C THR A 193 -16.56 -1.36 0.01
N VAL A 194 -16.29 -2.47 -0.69
CA VAL A 194 -17.08 -3.69 -0.65
C VAL A 194 -16.24 -4.85 -0.13
N GLY A 195 -16.67 -5.47 0.97
CA GLY A 195 -16.00 -6.62 1.56
C GLY A 195 -14.78 -6.27 2.40
N LEU A 196 -14.05 -7.30 2.85
CA LEU A 196 -12.87 -7.19 3.72
C LEU A 196 -11.60 -7.81 3.13
N GLU A 197 -11.75 -8.47 1.98
CA GLU A 197 -10.70 -9.15 1.22
C GLU A 197 -11.04 -9.09 -0.28
N SER A 198 -10.00 -9.04 -1.12
CA SER A 198 -10.12 -9.14 -2.57
C SER A 198 -8.80 -9.58 -3.21
N THR A 199 -8.85 -10.02 -4.46
CA THR A 199 -7.68 -10.21 -5.31
C THR A 199 -7.64 -9.21 -6.47
N ILE A 200 -6.49 -9.15 -7.16
CA ILE A 200 -6.34 -8.36 -8.39
C ILE A 200 -7.35 -8.76 -9.46
N GLY A 201 -7.52 -10.06 -9.71
CA GLY A 201 -8.49 -10.54 -10.70
C GLY A 201 -9.95 -10.18 -10.36
N GLN A 202 -10.29 -10.13 -9.06
CA GLN A 202 -11.60 -9.64 -8.64
C GLN A 202 -11.74 -8.13 -8.88
N GLN A 203 -10.74 -7.32 -8.53
CA GLN A 203 -10.78 -5.88 -8.79
C GLN A 203 -10.81 -5.56 -10.29
N ALA A 204 -10.15 -6.35 -11.13
CA ALA A 204 -10.21 -6.21 -12.59
C ALA A 204 -11.65 -6.32 -13.15
N THR A 205 -12.55 -7.01 -12.45
CA THR A 205 -13.92 -7.26 -12.90
C THR A 205 -14.98 -6.52 -12.10
N THR A 206 -14.60 -5.80 -11.04
CA THR A 206 -15.54 -5.15 -10.11
C THR A 206 -15.22 -3.69 -9.82
N ASN A 207 -13.97 -3.25 -9.97
CA ASN A 207 -13.58 -1.90 -9.64
C ASN A 207 -14.00 -0.90 -10.74
N PRO A 208 -14.68 0.21 -10.41
CA PRO A 208 -15.08 1.21 -11.41
C PRO A 208 -13.92 1.72 -12.28
N ALA A 209 -12.73 1.93 -11.70
CA ALA A 209 -11.56 2.40 -12.45
C ALA A 209 -11.05 1.36 -13.48
N ALA A 210 -11.33 0.08 -13.27
CA ALA A 210 -11.01 -0.99 -14.22
C ALA A 210 -12.10 -1.16 -15.30
N LEU A 211 -13.36 -0.85 -14.97
CA LEU A 211 -14.52 -1.13 -15.82
C LEU A 211 -14.94 0.05 -16.70
N LEU A 212 -15.00 1.25 -16.12
CA LEU A 212 -15.45 2.46 -16.80
C LEU A 212 -14.38 2.99 -17.76
N ASP A 213 -14.82 3.73 -18.77
CA ASP A 213 -13.89 4.53 -19.55
C ASP A 213 -13.34 5.71 -18.71
N GLU A 214 -12.23 6.30 -19.15
CA GLU A 214 -11.53 7.33 -18.37
C GLU A 214 -12.41 8.58 -18.15
N HIS A 215 -13.25 8.95 -19.12
CA HIS A 215 -14.10 10.12 -18.97
C HIS A 215 -15.22 9.86 -17.96
N GLU A 216 -15.93 8.74 -18.11
CA GLU A 216 -16.97 8.31 -17.16
C GLU A 216 -16.43 8.27 -15.73
N PHE A 217 -15.28 7.61 -15.53
CA PHE A 217 -14.65 7.50 -14.20
C PHE A 217 -14.26 8.85 -13.58
N VAL A 218 -13.79 9.81 -14.38
CA VAL A 218 -13.36 11.11 -13.85
C VAL A 218 -14.56 12.00 -13.50
N THR A 219 -15.69 11.81 -14.17
CA THR A 219 -16.89 12.66 -13.99
C THR A 219 -17.88 12.16 -12.95
N GLU A 220 -17.90 10.86 -12.65
CA GLU A 220 -18.81 10.22 -11.68
C GLU A 220 -18.17 10.01 -10.31
#